data_AF-A0A1I5UBE5-F1
#
_entry.id   AF-A0A1I5UBE5-F1
#
_cell.length_a   1.000
_cell.length_b   1.000
_cell.length_c   1.000
_cell.angle_alpha   90.00
_cell.angle_beta   90.00
_cell.angle_gamma   90.00
#
_symmetry.space_group_name_H-M   'P 1'
#
loop_
_entity.id
_entity.type
_entity.pdbx_description
1 polymer ?
#
loop_
_entity_poly.entity_id
_entity_poly.type
_entity_poly.pdbx_seq_one_letter_code
_entity_poly.pdbx_strand_id
1 'polypeptide(L)'
;MKAKSVLESCRERDENPSKVIFGGRSLFDKLKKRHINGKAYKRLRQEWQERRKGNLYSRGDRSKKGNLNTRIEIYEYTGYRG
;
A
#
# COMPACT_ATOMS: atom_id res chain seq x y z
N MET A 1 15.86 -12.56 -2.08
CA MET A 1 14.98 -11.77 -1.19
C MET A 1 15.22 -10.28 -1.43
N LYS A 2 14.28 -9.53 -2.06
CA LYS A 2 14.45 -8.08 -2.29
C LYS A 2 14.16 -7.21 -1.06
N ALA A 3 13.26 -7.67 -0.19
CA ALA A 3 12.79 -6.89 0.96
C ALA A 3 13.89 -6.51 1.96
N LYS A 4 14.78 -7.46 2.30
CA LYS A 4 15.89 -7.23 3.23
C LYS A 4 16.87 -6.18 2.68
N SER A 5 17.25 -6.32 1.41
CA SER A 5 18.15 -5.39 0.72
C SER A 5 17.58 -3.96 0.65
N VAL A 6 16.27 -3.80 0.43
CA VAL A 6 15.62 -2.46 0.46
C VAL A 6 15.65 -1.87 1.88
N LEU A 7 15.40 -2.68 2.91
CA LEU A 7 15.48 -2.24 4.31
C LEU A 7 16.89 -1.85 4.72
N GLU A 8 17.89 -2.65 4.34
CA GLU A 8 19.32 -2.37 4.57
C GLU A 8 19.74 -1.08 3.87
N SER A 9 19.41 -0.91 2.59
CA SER A 9 19.70 0.32 1.85
C SER A 9 19.00 1.56 2.44
N CYS A 10 17.81 1.44 3.02
CA CYS A 10 17.17 2.57 3.71
C CYS A 10 17.87 2.90 5.03
N ARG A 11 18.32 1.88 5.78
CA ARG A 11 19.12 2.06 7.00
C ARG A 11 20.47 2.72 6.71
N GLU A 12 21.14 2.30 5.63
CA GLU A 12 22.43 2.87 5.19
C GLU A 12 22.30 4.34 4.79
N ARG A 13 21.15 4.74 4.25
CA ARG A 13 20.88 6.12 3.81
C ARG A 13 20.23 7.00 4.89
N ASP A 14 20.14 6.50 6.13
CA ASP A 14 19.43 7.11 7.26
C ASP A 14 17.98 7.54 6.91
N GLU A 15 17.37 6.82 5.97
CA GLU A 15 16.00 7.04 5.55
C GLU A 15 15.06 6.23 6.44
N ASN A 16 14.01 6.87 6.95
CA ASN A 16 13.05 6.18 7.81
C ASN A 16 12.46 4.94 7.10
N PRO A 17 12.78 3.70 7.55
CA PRO A 17 12.35 2.48 6.88
C PRO A 17 10.83 2.27 6.99
N SER A 18 10.14 2.97 7.92
CA SER A 18 8.68 2.98 7.99
C SER A 18 8.02 3.83 6.88
N LYS A 19 8.75 4.76 6.25
CA LYS A 19 8.31 5.48 5.03
C LYS A 19 8.39 4.61 3.78
N VAL A 20 9.05 3.45 3.85
CA VAL A 20 9.03 2.44 2.78
C VAL A 20 7.68 1.73 2.82
N ILE A 21 6.63 2.46 2.43
CA ILE A 21 5.32 1.86 2.21
C ILE A 21 5.48 0.86 1.06
N PHE A 22 4.98 -0.35 1.25
CA PHE A 22 5.01 -1.46 0.29
C PHE A 22 4.43 -1.03 -1.07
N GLY A 23 5.28 -0.63 -2.01
CA GLY A 23 4.87 -0.10 -3.31
C GLY A 23 4.92 1.44 -3.47
N GLY A 24 5.44 2.16 -2.47
CA GLY A 24 5.67 3.61 -2.47
C GLY A 24 4.56 4.41 -1.79
N ARG A 25 4.94 5.33 -0.88
CA ARG A 25 4.00 6.19 -0.14
C ARG A 25 3.17 7.08 -1.06
N SER A 26 3.80 7.67 -2.07
CA SER A 26 3.14 8.53 -3.06
C SER A 26 2.06 7.80 -3.86
N LEU A 27 2.30 6.53 -4.19
CA LEU A 27 1.35 5.69 -4.93
C LEU A 27 0.16 5.30 -4.04
N PHE A 28 0.42 4.97 -2.78
CA PHE A 28 -0.61 4.72 -1.78
C PHE A 28 -1.47 5.95 -1.50
N ASP A 29 -0.86 7.13 -1.39
CA ASP A 29 -1.58 8.38 -1.19
C ASP A 29 -2.45 8.73 -2.40
N LYS A 30 -2.01 8.42 -3.63
CA LYS A 30 -2.85 8.52 -4.84
C LYS A 30 -4.07 7.58 -4.78
N LEU A 31 -3.89 6.35 -4.30
CA LEU A 31 -4.99 5.38 -4.16
C LEU A 31 -6.05 5.79 -3.13
N LYS A 32 -5.69 6.57 -2.11
CA LYS A 32 -6.65 7.12 -1.15
C LYS A 32 -7.51 8.26 -1.71
N LYS A 33 -7.15 8.85 -2.84
CA LYS A 33 -7.87 10.00 -3.42
C LYS A 33 -9.17 9.53 -4.09
N ARG A 34 -10.31 9.96 -3.55
CA ARG A 34 -11.66 9.61 -4.03
C ARG A 34 -11.99 10.09 -5.46
N HIS A 35 -11.28 11.09 -6.00
CA HIS A 35 -11.53 11.59 -7.35
C HIS A 35 -10.91 10.73 -8.45
N ILE A 36 -10.03 9.77 -8.11
CA ILE A 36 -9.49 8.82 -9.08
C ILE A 36 -10.41 7.61 -9.09
N ASN A 37 -11.10 7.41 -10.20
CA ASN A 37 -12.10 6.37 -10.36
C ASN A 37 -11.93 5.60 -11.69
N GLY A 38 -12.73 4.55 -11.85
CA GLY A 38 -12.78 3.75 -13.08
C GLY A 38 -11.45 3.11 -13.48
N LYS A 39 -11.09 3.23 -14.76
CA LYS A 39 -9.91 2.59 -15.36
C LYS A 39 -8.58 3.10 -14.79
N ALA A 40 -8.53 4.38 -14.44
CA ALA A 40 -7.35 5.00 -13.83
C ALA A 40 -7.05 4.42 -12.45
N TYR A 41 -8.10 4.26 -11.63
CA TYR A 41 -7.98 3.63 -10.31
C TYR A 41 -7.49 2.18 -10.41
N LYS A 42 -8.07 1.39 -11.32
CA LYS A 42 -7.67 -0.01 -11.53
C LYS A 42 -6.19 -0.14 -11.90
N ARG A 43 -5.68 0.72 -12.79
CA ARG A 43 -4.26 0.75 -13.18
C ARG A 43 -3.34 1.10 -12.01
N LEU A 44 -3.68 2.13 -11.24
CA LEU A 44 -2.91 2.53 -10.05
C LEU A 44 -2.89 1.42 -8.98
N ARG A 45 -4.02 0.72 -8.80
CA ARG A 45 -4.10 -0.40 -7.87
C ARG A 45 -3.23 -1.57 -8.31
N GLN A 46 -3.21 -1.86 -9.62
CA GLN A 46 -2.37 -2.90 -10.18
C GLN A 46 -0.88 -2.57 -10.06
N GLU A 47 -0.48 -1.34 -10.42
CA GLU A 47 0.91 -0.89 -10.27
C GLU A 47 1.36 -0.98 -8.79
N TRP A 48 0.49 -0.57 -7.87
CA TRP A 48 0.77 -0.67 -6.44
C TRP A 48 0.92 -2.12 -5.98
N GLN A 49 0.08 -3.03 -6.50
CA GLN A 49 0.17 -4.47 -6.25
C GLN A 49 1.43 -5.13 -6.81
N GLU A 50 1.88 -4.71 -7.99
CA GLU A 50 3.09 -5.21 -8.62
C GLU A 50 4.34 -4.74 -7.88
N ARG A 51 4.42 -3.45 -7.52
CA ARG A 51 5.56 -2.89 -6.78
C ARG A 51 5.72 -3.47 -5.37
N ARG A 52 4.64 -3.93 -4.73
CA ARG A 52 4.70 -4.63 -3.43
C ARG A 52 5.03 -6.11 -3.55
N LYS A 53 4.74 -6.75 -4.70
CA LYS A 53 4.98 -8.18 -4.90
C LYS A 53 6.49 -8.46 -4.89
N GLY A 54 6.93 -9.45 -4.11
CA GLY A 54 8.36 -9.82 -4.01
C GLY A 54 9.24 -8.92 -3.12
N ASN A 55 8.74 -7.77 -2.67
CA ASN A 55 9.39 -6.87 -1.71
C ASN A 55 8.95 -7.13 -0.26
N LEU A 56 8.33 -8.27 0.03
CA LEU A 56 7.52 -8.47 1.22
C LEU A 56 8.22 -9.31 2.30
N TYR A 57 8.33 -8.75 3.50
CA TYR A 57 8.20 -9.50 4.75
C TYR A 57 6.81 -9.18 5.30
N SER A 58 5.84 -10.09 5.11
CA SER A 58 4.47 -9.90 5.60
C SER A 58 4.24 -10.77 6.82
N ARG A 59 4.25 -10.14 8.00
CA ARG A 59 3.64 -10.71 9.20
C ARG A 59 2.15 -10.39 9.17
N GLY A 60 1.36 -11.27 8.58
CA GLY A 60 -0.09 -11.20 8.64
C GLY A 60 -0.60 -12.02 9.81
N ASP A 61 -1.64 -11.54 10.48
CA ASP A 61 -2.42 -12.34 11.42
C ASP A 61 -3.68 -12.84 10.69
N ARG A 62 -3.85 -14.16 10.60
CA ARG A 62 -5.00 -14.78 9.94
C ARG A 62 -6.31 -14.39 10.62
N SER A 63 -6.31 -14.21 11.94
CA SER A 63 -7.49 -13.74 12.69
C SER A 63 -7.90 -12.31 12.31
N LYS A 64 -6.95 -11.51 11.81
CA LYS A 64 -7.16 -10.11 11.37
C LYS A 64 -7.37 -9.97 9.86
N LYS A 65 -7.64 -11.09 9.17
CA LYS A 65 -7.78 -11.15 7.70
C LYS A 65 -6.50 -10.71 6.96
N GLY A 66 -5.32 -10.98 7.54
CA GLY A 66 -4.02 -10.68 6.94
C GLY A 66 -3.33 -9.46 7.55
N ASN A 67 -2.47 -8.78 6.77
CA ASN A 67 -1.73 -7.61 7.23
C ASN A 67 -2.57 -6.34 7.06
N LEU A 68 -3.00 -5.74 8.18
CA LEU A 68 -3.81 -4.51 8.21
C LEU A 68 -3.16 -3.33 7.47
N ASN A 69 -1.82 -3.25 7.46
CA ASN A 69 -1.07 -2.21 6.74
C ASN A 69 -1.17 -2.31 5.21
N THR A 70 -1.85 -3.35 4.70
CA THR A 70 -2.02 -3.59 3.25
C THR A 70 -3.47 -3.47 2.78
N ARG A 71 -4.40 -3.16 3.69
CA ARG A 71 -5.80 -2.92 3.34
C ARG A 71 -6.00 -1.48 2.85
N ILE A 72 -6.69 -1.35 1.72
CA ILE A 72 -7.28 -0.10 1.28
C ILE A 72 -8.77 -0.22 1.57
N GLU A 73 -9.26 0.51 2.56
CA GLU A 73 -10.68 0.61 2.85
C GLU A 73 -11.23 1.82 2.10
N ILE A 74 -12.13 1.57 1.16
CA ILE A 74 -12.90 2.61 0.50
C ILE A 74 -14.19 2.73 1.28
N TYR A 75 -14.36 3.82 2.02
CA TYR A 75 -15.68 4.18 2.53
C TYR A 75 -16.48 4.70 1.34
N GLU A 76 -17.39 3.89 0.81
CA GLU A 76 -18.46 4.42 -0.03
C GLU A 76 -19.34 5.29 0.87
N TYR A 77 -19.45 6.57 0.56
CA TYR A 77 -20.47 7.41 1.20
C TYR A 77 -21.81 7.01 0.58
N THR A 78 -22.47 6.01 1.15
CA THR A 78 -23.88 5.76 0.86
C THR A 78 -24.65 6.89 1.54
N GLY A 79 -24.89 7.97 0.80
CA GLY A 79 -25.61 9.13 1.31
C GLY A 79 -26.96 8.70 1.87
N TYR A 80 -27.11 8.72 3.19
CA TYR A 80 -28.42 8.83 3.80
C TYR A 80 -28.94 10.23 3.50
N ARG A 81 -29.87 10.32 2.55
CA ARG A 81 -30.88 11.39 2.53
C ARG A 81 -31.87 11.04 3.64
N GLY A 82 -31.64 11.58 4.83
CA GLY A 82 -32.67 11.82 5.84
C GLY A 82 -33.01 13.29 5.80
#